data_AF-A0AAP9SQF0-F1
#
_entry.id   AF-A0AAP9SQF0-F1
#
_cell.length_a   1.000
_cell.length_b   1.000
_cell.length_c   1.000
_cell.angle_alpha   90.00
_cell.angle_beta   90.00
_cell.angle_gamma   90.00
#
_symmetry.space_group_name_H-M   'P 1'
#
loop_
_entity.id
_entity.type
_entity.pdbx_description
1 polymer ?
#
loop_
_entity_poly.entity_id
_entity_poly.type
_entity_poly.pdbx_seq_one_letter_code
_entity_poly.pdbx_strand_id
1 'polypeptide(L)'
;MQRIVILGNAGSGKSTLARQIGARLGASVVHLDTLFWEAGWVEPDAETFRSRVRDAVSGQAWVCEGNYSRRTFDLRLPRADLVIWLDIPRLTCLKRVILRSVLNKPRPDLPAGCTERLDRAFLTFLKFVWTFDRGYRPGIEANRQAIGPKVPMVHLRGERQIAAFLASLSLPVPA
;
A
#
# COMPACT_ATOMS: atom_id res chain seq x y z
N MET A 1 6.48 -0.51 -17.83
CA MET A 1 6.19 0.01 -16.49
C MET A 1 6.59 -1.07 -15.50
N GLN A 2 7.61 -0.83 -14.69
CA GLN A 2 8.22 -1.85 -13.84
C GLN A 2 8.25 -1.45 -12.36
N ARG A 3 8.16 -0.15 -12.03
CA ARG A 3 8.23 0.36 -10.65
C ARG A 3 6.97 1.13 -10.28
N ILE A 4 6.13 0.55 -9.43
CA ILE A 4 4.77 1.04 -9.16
C ILE A 4 4.59 1.29 -7.68
N VAL A 5 4.07 2.46 -7.31
CA VAL A 5 3.66 2.78 -5.94
C VAL A 5 2.14 2.71 -5.81
N ILE A 6 1.63 2.00 -4.80
CA ILE A 6 0.18 1.91 -4.55
C ILE A 6 -0.19 2.58 -3.22
N LEU A 7 -1.13 3.51 -3.30
CA LEU A 7 -1.65 4.32 -2.19
C LEU A 7 -3.16 4.08 -2.00
N GLY A 8 -3.65 4.43 -0.82
CA GLY A 8 -5.08 4.40 -0.50
C GLY A 8 -5.38 3.92 0.92
N ASN A 9 -6.63 4.04 1.31
CA ASN A 9 -7.10 3.76 2.67
C ASN A 9 -6.82 2.30 3.11
N ALA A 10 -6.78 2.03 4.40
CA ALA A 10 -6.84 0.65 4.90
C ALA A 10 -8.15 -0.01 4.43
N GLY A 11 -8.09 -1.29 4.03
CA GLY A 11 -9.26 -1.99 3.48
C GLY A 11 -9.58 -1.68 2.01
N SER A 12 -8.84 -0.78 1.34
CA SER A 12 -9.06 -0.49 -0.09
C SER A 12 -8.62 -1.62 -1.03
N GLY A 13 -7.77 -2.54 -0.56
CA GLY A 13 -7.29 -3.68 -1.35
C GLY A 13 -5.89 -3.51 -1.93
N LYS A 14 -5.09 -2.52 -1.47
CA LYS A 14 -3.71 -2.28 -1.91
C LYS A 14 -2.86 -3.55 -2.02
N SER A 15 -2.77 -4.33 -0.94
CA SER A 15 -1.96 -5.55 -0.88
C SER A 15 -2.48 -6.66 -1.80
N THR A 16 -3.77 -6.65 -2.16
CA THR A 16 -4.32 -7.56 -3.17
C THR A 16 -3.93 -7.11 -4.57
N LEU A 17 -4.11 -5.82 -4.88
CA LEU A 17 -3.70 -5.25 -6.16
C LEU A 17 -2.19 -5.40 -6.39
N ALA A 18 -1.37 -5.15 -5.36
CA ALA A 18 0.09 -5.28 -5.44
C ALA A 18 0.51 -6.69 -5.86
N ARG A 19 -0.07 -7.73 -5.24
CA ARG A 19 0.16 -9.13 -5.61
C ARG A 19 -0.28 -9.44 -7.04
N GLN A 20 -1.45 -8.92 -7.45
CA GLN A 20 -1.98 -9.14 -8.80
C GLN A 20 -1.14 -8.46 -9.89
N ILE A 21 -0.57 -7.29 -9.60
CA ILE A 21 0.34 -6.58 -10.51
C ILE A 21 1.70 -7.28 -10.53
N GLY A 22 2.26 -7.61 -9.35
CA GLY A 22 3.55 -8.32 -9.25
C GLY A 22 3.54 -9.64 -10.01
N ALA A 23 2.49 -10.45 -9.84
CA ALA A 23 2.33 -11.70 -10.56
C ALA A 23 2.22 -11.52 -12.08
N ARG A 24 1.58 -10.44 -12.56
CA ARG A 24 1.45 -10.15 -14.00
C ARG A 24 2.72 -9.60 -14.61
N LEU A 25 3.50 -8.81 -13.87
CA LEU A 25 4.70 -8.14 -14.40
C LEU A 25 6.00 -8.89 -14.10
N GLY A 26 5.95 -9.97 -13.31
CA GLY A 26 7.15 -10.62 -12.78
C GLY A 26 7.93 -9.71 -11.82
N ALA A 27 7.25 -8.76 -11.17
CA ALA A 27 7.87 -7.76 -10.30
C ALA A 27 7.78 -8.17 -8.83
N SER A 28 8.80 -7.81 -8.04
CA SER A 28 8.78 -8.05 -6.59
C SER A 28 7.67 -7.23 -5.93
N VAL A 29 7.00 -7.80 -4.92
CA VAL A 29 5.94 -7.10 -4.19
C VAL A 29 6.47 -6.68 -2.83
N VAL A 30 6.39 -5.38 -2.55
CA VAL A 30 6.88 -4.79 -1.31
C VAL A 30 5.71 -4.26 -0.50
N HIS A 31 5.41 -4.94 0.61
CA HIS A 31 4.42 -4.52 1.59
C HIS A 31 5.09 -3.67 2.66
N LEU A 32 4.84 -2.35 2.69
CA LEU A 32 5.54 -1.51 3.68
C LEU A 32 5.22 -1.88 5.12
N ASP A 33 4.04 -2.41 5.40
CA ASP A 33 3.68 -2.88 6.74
C ASP A 33 4.57 -4.05 7.21
N THR A 34 5.07 -4.93 6.33
CA THR A 34 5.99 -6.02 6.72
C THR A 34 7.40 -5.52 7.02
N LEU A 35 7.78 -4.38 6.45
CA LEU A 35 9.08 -3.76 6.71
C LEU A 35 9.02 -2.83 7.93
N PHE A 36 7.83 -2.28 8.19
CA PHE A 36 7.59 -1.32 9.25
C PHE A 36 7.30 -1.99 10.58
N TRP A 37 6.44 -3.00 10.66
CA TRP A 37 6.11 -3.59 11.96
C TRP A 37 7.12 -4.65 12.36
N GLU A 38 7.47 -4.66 13.64
CA GLU A 38 8.04 -5.81 14.31
C GLU A 38 6.93 -6.66 14.95
N ALA A 39 7.29 -7.85 15.42
CA ALA A 39 6.35 -8.75 16.10
C ALA A 39 5.65 -8.04 17.27
N GLY A 40 4.33 -8.19 17.34
CA GLY A 40 3.51 -7.58 18.40
C GLY A 40 3.27 -6.07 18.25
N TRP A 41 3.26 -5.54 17.01
CA TRP A 41 2.99 -4.12 16.72
C TRP A 41 4.05 -3.16 17.26
N VAL A 42 5.31 -3.59 17.28
CA VAL A 42 6.44 -2.73 17.71
C VAL A 42 6.95 -1.92 16.52
N GLU A 43 7.11 -0.61 16.71
CA GLU A 43 7.71 0.28 15.70
C GLU A 43 9.25 0.22 15.80
N PRO A 44 9.97 0.00 14.69
CA PRO A 44 11.41 0.13 14.62
C PRO A 44 11.78 1.61 14.61
N ASP A 45 13.07 1.89 14.81
CA ASP A 45 13.60 3.22 14.57
C ASP A 45 13.48 3.62 13.08
N ALA A 46 13.58 4.92 12.85
CA ALA A 46 13.35 5.49 11.52
C ALA A 46 14.36 5.00 10.47
N GLU A 47 15.64 4.81 10.83
CA GLU A 47 16.65 4.40 9.87
C GLU A 47 16.55 2.90 9.57
N THR A 48 16.23 2.06 10.56
CA THR A 48 15.94 0.63 10.33
C THR A 48 14.82 0.45 9.30
N PHE A 49 13.70 1.15 9.46
CA PHE A 49 12.62 1.09 8.48
C PHE A 49 13.07 1.59 7.10
N ARG A 50 13.77 2.72 7.03
CA ARG A 50 14.23 3.31 5.77
C ARG A 50 15.24 2.42 5.05
N SER A 51 16.15 1.78 5.78
CA SER A 51 17.13 0.84 5.24
C SER A 51 16.44 -0.35 4.57
N ARG A 52 15.49 -0.99 5.28
CA ARG A 52 14.67 -2.08 4.71
C ARG A 52 13.94 -1.69 3.44
N VAL A 53 13.40 -0.47 3.40
CA VAL A 53 12.70 0.05 2.21
C VAL A 53 13.67 0.30 1.06
N ARG A 54 14.84 0.87 1.33
CA ARG A 54 15.90 1.12 0.34
C ARG A 54 16.32 -0.19 -0.34
N ASP A 55 16.52 -1.24 0.46
CA ASP A 55 16.89 -2.57 -0.03
C ASP A 55 15.76 -3.19 -0.86
N ALA A 56 14.53 -3.15 -0.34
CA ALA A 56 13.36 -3.72 -1.01
C ALA A 56 13.03 -3.07 -2.36
N VAL A 57 13.37 -1.79 -2.56
CA VAL A 57 13.13 -1.05 -3.81
C VAL A 57 14.39 -0.82 -4.64
N SER A 58 15.49 -1.53 -4.32
CA SER A 58 16.78 -1.40 -5.01
C SER A 58 16.74 -1.91 -6.45
N GLY A 59 15.96 -2.98 -6.70
CA GLY A 59 15.83 -3.65 -7.99
C GLY A 59 15.18 -2.82 -9.11
N GLN A 60 15.14 -3.39 -10.32
CA GLN A 60 14.62 -2.71 -11.51
C GLN A 60 13.10 -2.82 -11.68
N ALA A 61 12.47 -3.82 -11.05
CA ALA A 61 11.03 -4.04 -11.11
C ALA A 61 10.47 -4.33 -9.70
N TRP A 62 9.51 -3.52 -9.25
CA TRP A 62 8.86 -3.67 -7.95
C TRP A 62 7.48 -3.02 -7.93
N VAL A 63 6.61 -3.54 -7.07
CA VAL A 63 5.30 -2.97 -6.73
C VAL A 63 5.28 -2.73 -5.24
N CYS A 64 5.41 -1.46 -4.83
CA CYS A 64 5.51 -1.06 -3.44
C CYS A 64 4.21 -0.41 -2.96
N GLU A 65 3.57 -1.01 -1.95
CA GLU A 65 2.30 -0.53 -1.42
C GLU A 65 2.44 -0.05 0.03
N GLY A 66 1.79 1.08 0.33
CA GLY A 66 1.78 1.68 1.66
C GLY A 66 1.92 3.20 1.68
N ASN A 67 1.26 3.83 2.64
CA ASN A 67 1.00 5.28 2.68
C ASN A 67 2.10 6.11 3.36
N TYR A 68 3.23 5.51 3.78
CA TYR A 68 4.31 6.09 4.60
C TYR A 68 5.06 7.28 3.93
N SER A 69 4.33 8.31 3.52
CA SER A 69 4.75 9.37 2.60
C SER A 69 5.95 10.15 3.12
N ARG A 70 5.85 10.67 4.34
CA ARG A 70 6.94 11.41 5.00
C ARG A 70 8.20 10.57 5.25
N ARG A 71 8.06 9.24 5.33
CA ARG A 71 9.17 8.34 5.71
C ARG A 71 9.88 7.73 4.51
N THR A 72 9.22 7.60 3.35
CA THR A 72 9.75 6.75 2.26
C THR A 72 9.48 7.24 0.83
N PHE A 73 8.81 8.37 0.61
CA PHE A 73 8.57 8.81 -0.77
C PHE A 73 9.84 9.21 -1.50
N ASP A 74 10.82 9.79 -0.80
CA ASP A 74 12.14 10.11 -1.34
C ASP A 74 12.91 8.88 -1.84
N LEU A 75 12.63 7.70 -1.27
CA LEU A 75 13.24 6.43 -1.69
C LEU A 75 12.51 5.80 -2.89
N ARG A 76 11.21 6.06 -3.04
CA ARG A 76 10.33 5.34 -3.98
C ARG A 76 9.97 6.16 -5.21
N LEU A 77 9.50 7.39 -5.02
CA LEU A 77 8.93 8.20 -6.10
C LEU A 77 9.96 8.62 -7.16
N PRO A 78 11.23 8.96 -6.85
CA PRO A 78 12.20 9.31 -7.88
C PRO A 78 12.48 8.21 -8.90
N ARG A 79 12.17 6.95 -8.54
CA ARG A 79 12.34 5.77 -9.41
C ARG A 79 11.01 5.19 -9.87
N ALA A 80 9.87 5.69 -9.38
CA ALA A 80 8.57 5.15 -9.72
C ALA A 80 8.18 5.56 -11.15
N ASP A 81 7.66 4.61 -11.91
CA ASP A 81 7.10 4.85 -13.24
C ASP A 81 5.62 5.25 -13.15
N LEU A 82 4.93 4.83 -12.08
CA LEU A 82 3.51 5.11 -11.85
C LEU A 82 3.15 5.12 -10.35
N VAL A 83 2.25 6.03 -9.97
CA VAL A 83 1.49 5.95 -8.72
C VAL A 83 0.05 5.50 -9.02
N ILE A 84 -0.44 4.50 -8.28
CA ILE A 84 -1.84 4.09 -8.30
C ILE A 84 -2.47 4.51 -6.99
N TRP A 85 -3.53 5.31 -7.05
CA TRP A 85 -4.34 5.66 -5.88
C TRP A 85 -5.66 4.88 -5.89
N LEU A 86 -5.88 4.07 -4.86
CA LEU A 86 -7.15 3.35 -4.67
C LEU A 86 -8.20 4.25 -4.00
N ASP A 87 -9.14 4.74 -4.81
CA ASP A 87 -10.29 5.55 -4.40
C ASP A 87 -11.50 4.68 -4.09
N ILE A 88 -11.35 3.83 -3.08
CA ILE A 88 -12.45 2.96 -2.61
C ILE A 88 -13.27 3.71 -1.56
N PRO A 89 -14.62 3.68 -1.63
CA PRO A 89 -15.47 4.32 -0.64
C PRO A 89 -15.12 3.88 0.78
N ARG A 90 -14.98 4.85 1.71
CA ARG A 90 -14.59 4.58 3.11
C ARG A 90 -15.48 3.56 3.81
N LEU A 91 -16.78 3.50 3.47
CA LEU A 91 -17.71 2.51 4.02
C LEU A 91 -17.34 1.09 3.58
N THR A 92 -16.96 0.91 2.33
CA THR A 92 -16.44 -0.37 1.82
C THR A 92 -15.14 -0.75 2.51
N CYS A 93 -14.22 0.21 2.69
CA CYS A 93 -12.98 0.03 3.42
C CYS A 93 -13.22 -0.42 4.88
N LEU A 94 -14.10 0.26 5.60
CA LEU A 94 -14.48 -0.09 6.97
C LEU A 94 -15.13 -1.46 7.07
N LYS A 95 -16.12 -1.76 6.21
CA LYS A 95 -16.75 -3.08 6.17
C LYS A 95 -15.70 -4.18 5.98
N ARG A 96 -14.75 -3.99 5.05
CA ARG A 96 -13.68 -4.95 4.78
C ARG A 96 -12.72 -5.13 5.97
N VAL A 97 -12.36 -4.03 6.64
CA VAL A 97 -11.53 -4.10 7.86
C VAL A 97 -12.28 -4.84 8.98
N ILE A 98 -13.49 -4.41 9.32
CA ILE A 98 -14.29 -5.06 10.37
C ILE A 98 -14.49 -6.55 10.09
N LEU A 99 -14.89 -6.91 8.87
CA LEU A 99 -15.09 -8.32 8.51
C LEU A 99 -13.80 -9.13 8.60
N ARG A 100 -12.64 -8.59 8.19
CA ARG A 100 -11.39 -9.36 8.27
C ARG A 100 -10.96 -9.58 9.72
N SER A 101 -11.14 -8.58 10.58
CA SER A 101 -10.72 -8.65 11.98
C SER A 101 -11.62 -9.58 12.77
N VAL A 102 -12.94 -9.52 12.55
CA VAL A 102 -13.91 -10.44 13.18
C VAL A 102 -13.69 -11.88 12.73
N LEU A 103 -13.39 -12.10 11.46
CA LEU A 103 -13.12 -13.44 10.92
C LEU A 103 -11.67 -13.92 11.16
N ASN A 104 -10.84 -13.15 11.87
CA ASN A 104 -9.41 -13.43 12.07
C ASN A 104 -8.69 -13.84 10.78
N LYS A 105 -9.01 -13.18 9.66
CA LYS A 105 -8.41 -13.54 8.37
C LYS A 105 -6.90 -13.29 8.44
N PRO A 106 -6.07 -14.26 8.01
CA PRO A 106 -4.63 -14.10 8.05
C PRO A 106 -4.18 -12.92 7.17
N ARG A 107 -3.25 -12.14 7.69
CA ARG A 107 -2.52 -11.08 6.95
C ARG A 107 -1.09 -11.55 6.72
N PRO A 108 -0.80 -12.24 5.59
CA PRO A 108 0.58 -12.63 5.27
C PRO A 108 1.48 -11.41 5.03
N ASP A 109 0.87 -10.25 4.83
CA ASP A 109 1.48 -8.93 4.76
C ASP A 109 1.72 -8.28 6.14
N LEU A 110 1.70 -9.05 7.23
CA LEU A 110 2.10 -8.62 8.57
C LEU A 110 3.05 -9.62 9.25
N PRO A 111 3.95 -9.14 10.13
CA PRO A 111 4.75 -10.02 11.00
C PRO A 111 3.89 -10.83 11.99
N ALA A 112 4.48 -11.89 12.53
CA ALA A 112 3.86 -12.71 13.57
C ALA A 112 3.43 -11.87 14.79
N GLY A 113 2.30 -12.22 15.41
CA GLY A 113 1.78 -11.51 16.58
C GLY A 113 1.10 -10.17 16.29
N CYS A 114 1.14 -9.67 15.04
CA CYS A 114 0.41 -8.48 14.61
C CYS A 114 -1.05 -8.81 14.24
N THR A 115 -1.78 -9.45 15.15
CA THR A 115 -3.19 -9.78 14.95
C THR A 115 -4.05 -8.59 15.39
N GLU A 116 -5.00 -8.20 14.55
CA GLU A 116 -5.99 -7.17 14.90
C GLU A 116 -6.90 -7.71 16.01
N ARG A 117 -6.90 -7.06 17.19
CA ARG A 117 -7.75 -7.41 18.33
C ARG A 117 -8.86 -6.37 18.45
N LEU A 118 -10.10 -6.77 18.79
CA LEU A 118 -11.24 -5.84 18.92
C LEU A 118 -11.15 -5.02 20.22
N ASP A 119 -10.11 -4.19 20.33
CA ASP A 119 -9.78 -3.38 21.50
C ASP A 119 -9.77 -1.87 21.17
N ARG A 120 -9.27 -1.05 22.10
CA ARG A 120 -9.17 0.42 21.91
C ARG A 120 -8.24 0.80 20.76
N ALA A 121 -7.18 0.04 20.50
CA ALA A 121 -6.29 0.28 19.37
C ALA A 121 -7.03 0.03 18.05
N PHE A 122 -7.87 -1.00 18.00
CA PHE A 122 -8.71 -1.24 16.83
C PHE A 122 -9.77 -0.16 16.60
N LEU A 123 -10.41 0.36 17.65
CA LEU A 123 -11.30 1.52 17.50
C LEU A 123 -10.56 2.76 16.96
N THR A 124 -9.33 2.98 17.41
CA THR A 124 -8.45 4.04 16.89
C THR A 124 -8.13 3.82 15.42
N PHE A 125 -7.85 2.57 15.04
CA PHE A 125 -7.65 2.18 13.65
C PHE A 125 -8.91 2.39 12.79
N LEU A 126 -10.11 2.04 13.27
CA LEU A 126 -11.37 2.32 12.56
C LEU A 126 -11.61 3.82 12.40
N LYS A 127 -11.31 4.64 13.41
CA LYS A 127 -11.36 6.10 13.31
C LYS A 127 -10.41 6.60 12.21
N PHE A 128 -9.18 6.08 12.17
CA PHE A 128 -8.24 6.35 11.08
C PHE A 128 -8.85 6.02 9.71
N VAL A 129 -9.43 4.83 9.53
CA VAL A 129 -10.08 4.43 8.26
C VAL A 129 -11.22 5.39 7.89
N TRP A 130 -12.05 5.79 8.86
CA TRP A 130 -13.17 6.71 8.64
C TRP A 130 -12.71 8.12 8.23
N THR A 131 -11.66 8.63 8.87
CA THR A 131 -11.16 10.00 8.65
C THR A 131 -10.08 10.11 7.59
N PHE A 132 -9.61 9.00 7.02
CA PHE A 132 -8.45 8.94 6.10
C PHE A 132 -8.45 10.03 5.03
N ASP A 133 -9.56 10.20 4.31
CA ASP A 133 -9.65 11.14 3.19
C ASP A 133 -9.57 12.61 3.63
N ARG A 134 -10.02 12.94 4.85
CA ARG A 134 -9.96 14.31 5.39
C ARG A 134 -8.67 14.58 6.15
N GLY A 135 -8.17 13.59 6.90
CA GLY A 135 -7.06 13.78 7.84
C GLY A 135 -5.69 13.39 7.30
N TYR A 136 -5.60 12.44 6.36
CA TYR A 136 -4.33 11.83 5.96
C TYR A 136 -4.03 12.00 4.47
N ARG A 137 -5.03 11.80 3.61
CA ARG A 137 -4.90 11.95 2.15
C ARG A 137 -4.27 13.29 1.74
N PRO A 138 -4.69 14.47 2.26
CA PRO A 138 -4.10 15.74 1.84
C PRO A 138 -2.59 15.81 2.10
N GLY A 139 -2.14 15.31 3.26
CA GLY A 139 -0.71 15.28 3.60
C GLY A 139 0.10 14.30 2.74
N ILE A 140 -0.48 13.14 2.41
CA ILE A 140 0.15 12.19 1.50
C ILE A 140 0.30 12.81 0.10
N GLU A 141 -0.75 13.46 -0.40
CA GLU A 141 -0.73 14.10 -1.72
C GLU A 141 0.25 15.28 -1.78
N ALA A 142 0.30 16.12 -0.74
CA ALA A 142 1.28 17.20 -0.63
C ALA A 142 2.72 16.67 -0.69
N ASN A 143 3.04 15.61 0.06
CA ASN A 143 4.36 14.97 0.00
C ASN A 143 4.65 14.36 -1.38
N ARG A 144 3.64 13.75 -2.02
CA ARG A 144 3.79 13.19 -3.38
C ARG A 144 4.14 14.29 -4.38
N GLN A 145 3.42 15.41 -4.34
CA GLN A 145 3.67 16.56 -5.21
C GLN A 145 5.04 17.20 -4.96
N ALA A 146 5.47 17.28 -3.70
CA ALA A 146 6.79 17.83 -3.36
C ALA A 146 7.95 16.95 -3.88
N ILE A 147 7.80 15.62 -3.83
CA ILE A 147 8.92 14.69 -4.08
C ILE A 147 8.90 14.10 -5.50
N GLY A 148 7.72 13.74 -6.01
CA GLY A 148 7.55 13.09 -7.31
C GLY A 148 6.47 13.76 -8.16
N PRO A 149 6.52 15.09 -8.41
CA PRO A 149 5.46 15.79 -9.15
C PRO A 149 5.27 15.27 -10.57
N LYS A 150 6.35 14.74 -11.18
CA LYS A 150 6.36 14.24 -12.56
C LYS A 150 5.94 12.78 -12.69
N VAL A 151 5.82 12.04 -11.59
CA VAL A 151 5.41 10.63 -11.65
C VAL A 151 3.91 10.62 -11.99
N PRO A 152 3.49 9.96 -13.10
CA PRO A 152 2.09 9.91 -13.46
C PRO A 152 1.29 9.19 -12.37
N MET A 153 0.04 9.57 -12.22
CA MET A 153 -0.87 8.99 -11.23
C MET A 153 -2.19 8.59 -11.86
N VAL A 154 -2.67 7.40 -11.52
CA VAL A 154 -4.01 6.92 -11.88
C VAL A 154 -4.84 6.66 -10.63
N HIS A 155 -6.13 6.97 -10.72
CA HIS A 155 -7.09 6.70 -9.66
C HIS A 155 -7.97 5.51 -10.07
N LEU A 156 -8.05 4.50 -9.21
CA LEU A 156 -8.90 3.33 -9.42
C LEU A 156 -10.04 3.30 -8.40
N ARG A 157 -11.26 3.39 -8.91
CA ARG A 157 -12.53 3.45 -8.17
C ARG A 157 -13.29 2.16 -8.35
N GLY A 158 -12.95 1.17 -7.53
CA GLY A 158 -13.66 -0.11 -7.46
C GLY A 158 -13.17 -1.18 -8.44
N GLU A 159 -13.83 -2.33 -8.40
CA GLU A 159 -13.34 -3.58 -9.00
C GLU A 159 -13.31 -3.54 -10.53
N ARG A 160 -14.26 -2.87 -11.18
CA ARG A 160 -14.28 -2.73 -12.65
C ARG A 160 -13.05 -2.01 -13.17
N GLN A 161 -12.68 -0.89 -12.55
CA GLN A 161 -11.49 -0.12 -12.96
C GLN A 161 -10.19 -0.86 -12.61
N ILE A 162 -10.16 -1.56 -11.47
CA ILE A 162 -9.03 -2.42 -11.11
C ILE A 162 -8.86 -3.55 -12.13
N ALA A 163 -9.94 -4.24 -12.52
CA ALA A 163 -9.90 -5.32 -13.49
C ALA A 163 -9.46 -4.81 -14.87
N ALA A 164 -10.01 -3.69 -15.33
CA ALA A 164 -9.61 -3.06 -16.59
C ALA A 164 -8.12 -2.66 -16.58
N PHE A 165 -7.64 -2.07 -15.49
CA PHE A 165 -6.23 -1.73 -15.32
C PHE A 165 -5.34 -2.98 -15.37
N LEU A 166 -5.69 -4.03 -14.63
CA LEU A 166 -4.95 -5.30 -14.63
C LEU A 166 -4.95 -5.99 -15.99
N ALA A 167 -6.02 -5.86 -16.78
CA ALA A 167 -6.07 -6.37 -18.15
C ALA A 167 -5.20 -5.56 -19.11
N SER A 168 -5.00 -4.27 -18.84
CA SER A 168 -4.13 -3.41 -19.66
C SER A 168 -2.64 -3.62 -19.39
N LEU A 169 -2.28 -4.26 -18.26
CA LEU A 169 -0.91 -4.68 -18.00
C LEU A 169 -0.60 -5.89 -18.86
N SER A 170 0.17 -5.69 -19.93
CA SER A 170 0.62 -6.76 -20.82
C SER A 170 1.24 -7.91 -20.00
N LEU A 171 0.83 -9.14 -20.28
CA LEU A 171 1.51 -10.33 -19.76
C LEU A 171 2.93 -10.38 -20.34
N PRO A 172 3.94 -10.84 -19.59
CA PRO A 172 5.23 -11.17 -20.18
C PRO A 172 4.98 -12.17 -21.29
N VAL A 173 5.46 -11.85 -22.49
CA VAL A 173 5.54 -12.82 -23.58
C VAL A 173 6.46 -13.93 -23.07
N PRO A 174 6.02 -15.20 -23.00
CA PRO A 174 6.93 -16.29 -22.67
C PRO A 174 8.06 -16.29 -23.71
N ALA A 175 9.31 -16.34 -23.23
CA ALA A 175 10.48 -16.52 -24.08
C ALA A 175 10.46 -17.87 -24.79
#